data_AF-A0A0F8WQ53-F1
#
_entry.id   AF-A0A0F8WQ53-F1
#
_cell.length_a   1.000
_cell.length_b   1.000
_cell.length_c   1.000
_cell.angle_alpha   90.00
_cell.angle_beta   90.00
_cell.angle_gamma   90.00
#
_symmetry.space_group_name_H-M   'P 1'
#
loop_
_entity.id
_entity.type
_entity.pdbx_description
1 polymer ?
#
loop_
_entity_poly.entity_id
_entity_poly.type
_entity_poly.pdbx_seq_one_letter_code
_entity_poly.pdbx_strand_id
1 'polypeptide(L)'
;MMDTFSSRPEVYTRTTLLVVPTHLVKHWKDQLRVHCHSDHIGEVVEYHAQARLSTLDDTKSLQKFRIVITTYDEVRRSYPKFRPPKNVTDENVLSELWEAEYSQKIGPLHRIKFERIVLDEAHLIRNRASSISIAIRGLTGHYKWLLTGTPILNSIDEFYPLFHFLDVPRIGTSQDFLSKYCSTDEGQDRLRNLLRSFMHRRTHSSRLFSLPIISLPDVEQKVVRVRFCEAERILYNAIMEIYFDNINDQAKVRNSKGAQQGCFLTMILKLRMFCDHPLTVRTIIRDLLSEPLMRKLTIASREEGDDSSGPSFKLVQWIRGFKDNYNFSVEHRPRDEQDNARDIQVFTYNPELIRKFRQFMEQLHNNGDWIERAYRGVCSYCNLEPDKTVVTSCMHLYCEECFYTLHEEAEKSESGKPQCLKCRDSIFEATRCGPAEEAELEHPSVPEGRQSETSSSRKKRNNIRGKSNPENDRGKVDWMIECGASMPSAKLTGIRNTIKDWKMVNSDAKVVIFSQFTDFIQILIDMCTDKNWGYCCQY
;
A
#
# COMPACT_ATOMS: atom_id res chain seq x y z
N MET A 1 -47.31 -39.24 15.21
CA MET A 1 -46.64 -39.90 14.07
C MET A 1 -45.54 -38.95 13.63
N MET A 2 -44.28 -39.27 13.94
CA MET A 2 -43.30 -39.76 12.96
C MET A 2 -43.18 -38.74 11.82
N ASP A 3 -42.11 -37.95 11.77
CA ASP A 3 -40.85 -38.46 11.21
C ASP A 3 -39.59 -38.20 12.04
N THR A 4 -38.93 -39.32 12.31
CA THR A 4 -37.52 -39.47 12.65
C THR A 4 -36.64 -38.94 11.51
N PHE A 5 -36.00 -37.79 11.69
CA PHE A 5 -34.74 -37.52 10.99
C PHE A 5 -33.66 -38.40 11.61
N SER A 6 -33.62 -39.65 11.17
CA SER A 6 -32.43 -40.48 11.20
C SER A 6 -31.44 -39.90 10.20
N SER A 7 -30.74 -38.84 10.58
CA SER A 7 -29.47 -38.48 9.95
C SER A 7 -28.40 -39.30 10.66
N ARG A 8 -27.64 -40.10 9.90
CA ARG A 8 -26.38 -40.67 10.39
C ARG A 8 -25.59 -39.54 11.07
N PRO A 9 -25.04 -39.72 12.27
CA PRO A 9 -24.24 -38.66 12.89
C PRO A 9 -23.10 -38.33 11.93
N GLU A 10 -23.08 -37.10 11.42
CA GLU A 10 -21.95 -36.63 10.63
C GLU A 10 -20.70 -36.78 11.50
N VAL A 11 -19.75 -37.59 11.05
CA VAL A 11 -18.54 -37.87 11.84
C VAL A 11 -17.63 -36.65 11.76
N TYR A 12 -17.79 -35.73 12.71
CA TYR A 12 -16.86 -34.64 12.91
C TYR A 12 -15.54 -35.19 13.46
N THR A 13 -14.43 -34.65 12.96
CA THR A 13 -13.09 -34.96 13.48
C THR A 13 -12.90 -34.29 14.84
N ARG A 14 -12.15 -34.88 15.77
CA ARG A 14 -11.85 -34.27 17.10
C ARG A 14 -10.88 -33.07 17.04
N THR A 15 -10.72 -32.48 15.86
CA THR A 15 -9.75 -31.42 15.57
C THR A 15 -10.39 -30.06 15.75
N THR A 16 -9.70 -29.17 16.46
CA THR A 16 -10.05 -27.75 16.61
C THR A 16 -9.19 -26.90 15.67
N LEU A 17 -9.82 -26.14 14.78
CA LEU A 17 -9.15 -25.19 13.90
C LEU A 17 -9.11 -23.80 14.56
N LEU A 18 -7.91 -23.29 14.82
CA LEU A 18 -7.67 -21.92 15.28
C LEU A 18 -7.22 -21.08 14.08
N VAL A 19 -8.03 -20.11 13.65
CA VAL A 19 -7.68 -19.19 12.56
C VAL A 19 -7.34 -17.83 13.16
N VAL A 20 -6.10 -17.40 12.97
CA VAL A 20 -5.56 -16.20 13.63
C VAL A 20 -4.85 -15.28 12.62
N PRO A 21 -4.68 -13.98 12.90
CA PRO A 21 -3.76 -13.12 12.16
C PRO A 21 -2.34 -13.69 12.17
N THR A 22 -1.58 -13.49 11.08
CA THR A 22 -0.23 -14.05 10.93
C THR A 22 0.71 -13.71 12.09
N HIS A 23 0.61 -12.50 12.64
CA HIS A 23 1.45 -12.05 13.76
C HIS A 23 1.07 -12.68 15.11
N LEU A 24 -0.11 -13.29 15.24
CA LEU A 24 -0.57 -13.93 16.48
C LEU A 24 -0.36 -15.45 16.52
N VAL A 25 0.11 -16.08 15.44
CA VAL A 25 0.33 -17.54 15.38
C VAL A 25 1.24 -18.02 16.52
N LYS A 26 2.40 -17.37 16.68
CA LYS A 26 3.35 -17.70 17.75
C LYS A 26 2.79 -17.40 19.14
N HIS A 27 2.10 -16.27 19.28
CA HIS A 27 1.46 -15.88 20.53
C HIS A 27 0.47 -16.95 21.01
N TRP A 28 -0.43 -17.40 20.14
CA TRP A 28 -1.39 -18.47 20.47
C TRP A 28 -0.72 -19.78 20.86
N LYS A 29 0.34 -20.18 20.16
CA LYS A 29 1.10 -21.38 20.52
C LYS A 29 1.72 -21.28 21.92
N ASP A 30 2.28 -20.13 22.25
CA ASP A 30 2.88 -19.90 23.58
C ASP A 30 1.80 -19.84 24.67
N GLN A 31 0.65 -19.20 24.41
CA GLN A 31 -0.48 -19.19 25.35
C GLN A 31 -1.05 -20.59 25.60
N LEU A 32 -1.15 -21.43 24.56
CA LEU A 32 -1.58 -22.82 24.72
C LEU A 32 -0.62 -23.62 25.61
N ARG A 33 0.69 -23.38 25.51
CA ARG A 33 1.69 -24.04 26.38
C ARG A 33 1.58 -23.62 27.84
N VAL A 34 1.29 -22.34 28.09
CA VAL A 34 1.20 -21.80 29.46
C VAL A 34 -0.10 -22.21 30.14
N HIS A 35 -1.20 -22.21 29.40
CA HIS A 35 -2.55 -22.34 29.99
C HIS A 35 -3.21 -23.71 29.84
N CYS A 36 -2.62 -24.63 29.05
CA CYS A 36 -3.18 -25.97 28.86
C CYS A 36 -2.20 -27.05 29.31
N HIS A 37 -2.71 -28.03 30.06
CA HIS A 37 -1.93 -29.21 30.43
C HIS A 37 -1.64 -30.08 29.19
N SER A 38 -0.38 -30.54 29.07
CA SER A 38 0.11 -31.37 27.95
C SER A 38 -0.75 -32.61 27.71
N ASP A 39 -1.25 -33.21 28.78
CA ASP A 39 -1.94 -34.51 28.73
C ASP A 39 -3.33 -34.41 28.08
N HIS A 40 -3.93 -33.22 28.02
CA HIS A 40 -5.30 -33.00 27.54
C HIS A 40 -5.38 -32.27 26.19
N ILE A 41 -4.33 -31.50 25.85
CA ILE A 41 -4.32 -30.66 24.64
C ILE A 41 -4.04 -31.49 23.37
N GLY A 42 -3.35 -32.63 23.50
CA GLY A 42 -2.92 -33.46 22.38
C GLY A 42 -1.88 -32.77 21.49
N GLU A 43 -1.69 -33.28 20.28
CA GLU A 43 -0.73 -32.67 19.35
C GLU A 43 -1.30 -31.40 18.70
N VAL A 44 -0.46 -30.36 18.67
CA VAL A 44 -0.76 -29.04 18.10
C VAL A 44 0.18 -28.78 16.93
N VAL A 45 -0.36 -28.35 15.79
CA VAL A 45 0.42 -28.06 14.58
C VAL A 45 0.18 -26.63 14.08
N GLU A 46 1.24 -26.00 13.58
CA GLU A 46 1.15 -24.77 12.81
C GLU A 46 0.99 -25.13 11.33
N TYR A 47 -0.01 -24.54 10.66
CA TYR A 47 -0.29 -24.78 9.25
C TYR A 47 -0.48 -23.44 8.52
N HIS A 48 0.60 -22.92 7.95
CA HIS A 48 0.60 -21.69 7.16
C HIS A 48 1.70 -21.74 6.09
N ALA A 49 1.79 -20.72 5.22
CA ALA A 49 2.66 -20.72 4.04
C ALA A 49 4.14 -21.12 4.28
N GLN A 50 4.70 -20.81 5.46
CA GLN A 50 6.09 -21.12 5.82
C GLN A 50 6.25 -22.42 6.64
N ALA A 51 5.15 -22.98 7.13
CA ALA A 51 5.10 -24.18 7.96
C ALA A 51 4.03 -25.15 7.43
N ARG A 52 4.10 -25.47 6.13
CA ARG A 52 3.23 -26.50 5.55
C ARG A 52 3.81 -27.88 5.83
N LEU A 53 2.93 -28.84 6.06
CA LEU A 53 3.32 -30.24 6.17
C LEU A 53 3.78 -30.74 4.80
N SER A 54 4.89 -31.49 4.77
CA SER A 54 5.30 -32.22 3.57
C SER A 54 4.74 -33.64 3.67
N THR A 55 3.48 -33.82 3.26
CA THR A 55 2.82 -35.13 3.29
C THR A 55 2.12 -35.45 1.98
N LEU A 56 1.93 -36.75 1.71
CA LEU A 56 1.17 -37.22 0.53
C LEU A 56 -0.33 -36.92 0.64
N ASP A 57 -0.84 -36.78 1.87
CA ASP A 57 -2.24 -36.45 2.16
C ASP A 57 -2.30 -35.50 3.36
N ASP A 58 -2.31 -34.20 3.06
CA ASP A 58 -2.40 -33.15 4.06
C ASP A 58 -3.71 -33.24 4.86
N THR A 59 -4.79 -33.73 4.25
CA THR A 59 -6.11 -33.82 4.89
C THR A 59 -6.07 -34.81 6.04
N LYS A 60 -5.62 -36.04 5.78
CA LYS A 60 -5.51 -37.08 6.82
C LYS A 60 -4.47 -36.73 7.88
N SER A 61 -3.38 -36.06 7.48
CA SER A 61 -2.34 -35.64 8.41
C SER A 61 -2.86 -34.58 9.38
N LEU A 62 -3.59 -33.58 8.89
CA LEU A 62 -4.20 -32.54 9.72
C LEU A 62 -5.24 -33.09 10.71
N GLN A 63 -5.98 -34.14 10.33
CA GLN A 63 -6.99 -34.79 11.19
C GLN A 63 -6.40 -35.55 12.39
N LYS A 64 -5.10 -35.87 12.38
CA LYS A 64 -4.43 -36.50 13.52
C LYS A 64 -4.19 -35.51 14.66
N PHE A 65 -4.02 -34.24 14.34
CA PHE A 65 -3.77 -33.20 15.32
C PHE A 65 -5.07 -32.79 16.02
N ARG A 66 -4.97 -32.48 17.31
CA ARG A 66 -6.11 -32.02 18.11
C ARG A 66 -6.35 -30.53 17.94
N ILE A 67 -5.29 -29.76 17.67
CA ILE A 67 -5.37 -28.34 17.35
C ILE A 67 -4.53 -28.03 16.11
N VAL A 68 -5.13 -27.34 15.15
CA VAL A 68 -4.45 -26.80 13.96
C VAL A 68 -4.52 -25.29 14.03
N ILE A 69 -3.36 -24.63 14.15
CA ILE A 69 -3.26 -23.16 14.12
C ILE A 69 -2.94 -22.74 12.69
N THR A 70 -3.82 -21.94 12.08
CA THR A 70 -3.67 -21.47 10.71
C THR A 70 -3.93 -19.98 10.59
N THR A 71 -3.71 -19.43 9.39
CA THR A 71 -3.94 -18.02 9.08
C THR A 71 -5.12 -17.84 8.15
N TYR A 72 -5.76 -16.67 8.20
CA TYR A 72 -6.82 -16.29 7.26
C TYR A 72 -6.40 -16.42 5.79
N ASP A 73 -5.15 -16.12 5.46
CA ASP A 73 -4.65 -16.23 4.09
C ASP A 73 -4.54 -17.70 3.65
N GLU A 74 -4.15 -18.60 4.55
CA GLU A 74 -4.05 -20.03 4.25
C GLU A 74 -5.45 -20.66 4.05
N VAL A 75 -6.43 -20.29 4.87
CA VAL A 75 -7.83 -20.65 4.64
C VAL A 75 -8.29 -20.15 3.27
N ARG A 76 -8.04 -18.88 2.96
CA ARG A 76 -8.37 -18.31 1.64
C ARG A 76 -7.75 -19.09 0.48
N ARG A 77 -6.49 -19.52 0.61
CA ARG A 77 -5.80 -20.32 -0.42
C ARG A 77 -6.40 -21.71 -0.58
N SER A 78 -6.90 -22.28 0.51
CA SER A 78 -7.59 -23.58 0.48
C SER A 78 -8.97 -23.52 -0.18
N TYR A 79 -9.55 -22.34 -0.40
CA TYR A 79 -10.86 -22.19 -1.03
C TYR A 79 -10.73 -22.00 -2.55
N PRO A 80 -11.49 -22.76 -3.38
CA PRO A 80 -11.47 -22.62 -4.83
C PRO A 80 -11.87 -21.22 -5.30
N LYS A 81 -11.15 -20.71 -6.30
CA LYS A 81 -11.48 -19.42 -6.93
C LYS A 81 -12.42 -19.64 -8.10
N PHE A 82 -13.72 -19.52 -7.88
CA PHE A 82 -14.68 -19.56 -8.99
C PHE A 82 -14.52 -18.35 -9.89
N ARG A 83 -14.46 -18.60 -11.19
CA ARG A 83 -14.47 -17.56 -12.21
C ARG A 83 -15.54 -17.95 -13.24
N PRO A 84 -16.81 -17.55 -13.03
CA PRO A 84 -17.89 -17.97 -13.90
C PRO A 84 -17.59 -17.57 -15.35
N PRO A 85 -17.86 -18.45 -16.34
CA PRO A 85 -17.78 -18.10 -17.75
C PRO A 85 -18.72 -16.93 -18.06
N LYS A 86 -18.25 -15.93 -18.81
CA LYS A 86 -19.05 -14.72 -19.12
C LYS A 86 -20.33 -15.01 -19.93
N ASN A 87 -20.45 -16.22 -20.50
CA ASN A 87 -21.48 -16.59 -21.45
C ASN A 87 -22.61 -17.42 -20.81
N VAL A 88 -22.53 -17.72 -19.51
CA VAL A 88 -23.55 -18.49 -18.79
C VAL A 88 -24.20 -17.57 -17.77
N THR A 89 -25.50 -17.30 -17.96
CA THR A 89 -26.33 -16.49 -17.07
C THR A 89 -27.32 -17.32 -16.26
N ASP A 90 -27.51 -18.59 -16.60
CA ASP A 90 -28.40 -19.49 -15.89
C ASP A 90 -27.80 -19.88 -14.53
N GLU A 91 -28.52 -19.58 -13.45
CA GLU A 91 -28.08 -19.82 -12.06
C GLU A 91 -27.91 -21.31 -11.75
N ASN A 92 -28.70 -22.20 -12.34
CA ASN A 92 -28.60 -23.64 -12.10
C ASN A 92 -27.31 -24.19 -12.73
N VAL A 93 -27.04 -23.81 -13.97
CA VAL A 93 -25.81 -24.19 -14.68
C VAL A 93 -24.57 -23.62 -13.99
N LEU A 94 -24.64 -22.38 -13.49
CA LEU A 94 -23.56 -21.78 -12.70
C LEU A 94 -23.32 -22.54 -11.39
N SER A 95 -24.38 -23.04 -10.74
CA SER A 95 -24.29 -23.82 -9.51
C SER A 95 -23.64 -25.18 -9.76
N GLU A 96 -24.05 -25.90 -10.81
CA GLU A 96 -23.43 -27.18 -11.20
C GLU A 96 -21.94 -27.03 -11.56
N LEU A 97 -21.59 -25.98 -12.32
CA LEU A 97 -20.19 -25.66 -12.65
C LEU A 97 -19.38 -25.34 -11.39
N TRP A 98 -19.98 -24.64 -10.43
CA TRP A 98 -19.34 -24.34 -9.17
C TRP A 98 -19.11 -25.61 -8.34
N GLU A 99 -20.09 -26.50 -8.21
CA GLU A 99 -19.97 -27.75 -7.47
C GLU A 99 -18.87 -28.66 -8.05
N ALA A 100 -18.78 -28.72 -9.38
CA ALA A 100 -17.72 -29.45 -10.08
C ALA A 100 -16.33 -28.85 -9.79
N GLU A 101 -16.18 -27.53 -9.94
CA GLU A 101 -14.91 -26.84 -9.67
C GLU A 101 -14.52 -26.91 -8.19
N TYR A 102 -15.51 -26.80 -7.29
CA TYR A 102 -15.33 -26.91 -5.85
C TYR A 102 -14.77 -28.29 -5.51
N SER A 103 -15.43 -29.36 -5.94
CA SER A 103 -15.02 -30.74 -5.65
C SER A 103 -13.61 -31.07 -6.15
N GLN A 104 -13.21 -30.53 -7.30
CA GLN A 104 -11.88 -30.78 -7.87
C GLN A 104 -10.76 -29.97 -7.19
N LYS A 105 -11.01 -28.69 -6.87
CA LYS A 105 -9.97 -27.75 -6.42
C LYS A 105 -10.00 -27.42 -4.94
N ILE A 106 -10.92 -28.01 -4.18
CA ILE A 106 -11.02 -27.80 -2.73
C ILE A 106 -9.72 -28.22 -2.04
N GLY A 107 -9.12 -27.29 -1.29
CA GLY A 107 -7.92 -27.53 -0.51
C GLY A 107 -8.20 -28.28 0.81
N PRO A 108 -7.15 -28.68 1.53
CA PRO A 108 -7.27 -29.60 2.67
C PRO A 108 -8.15 -29.08 3.80
N LEU A 109 -8.09 -27.77 4.11
CA LEU A 109 -8.85 -27.19 5.23
C LEU A 109 -10.36 -27.25 4.99
N HIS A 110 -10.83 -27.20 3.75
CA HIS A 110 -12.26 -27.24 3.43
C HIS A 110 -12.79 -28.67 3.24
N ARG A 111 -11.90 -29.67 3.15
CA ARG A 111 -12.26 -31.09 3.13
C ARG A 111 -12.51 -31.66 4.52
N ILE A 112 -11.98 -31.02 5.56
CA ILE A 112 -12.08 -31.47 6.95
C ILE A 112 -13.35 -30.90 7.59
N LYS A 113 -14.15 -31.77 8.21
CA LYS A 113 -15.24 -31.37 9.12
C LYS A 113 -14.68 -31.27 10.54
N PHE A 114 -14.41 -30.05 10.99
CA PHE A 114 -13.81 -29.79 12.31
C PHE A 114 -14.84 -29.94 13.44
N GLU A 115 -14.42 -30.39 14.62
CA GLU A 115 -15.28 -30.32 15.82
C GLU A 115 -15.50 -28.87 16.22
N ARG A 116 -14.44 -28.05 16.19
CA ARG A 116 -14.50 -26.65 16.58
C ARG A 116 -13.71 -25.77 15.61
N ILE A 117 -14.25 -24.60 15.29
CA ILE A 117 -13.54 -23.55 14.56
C ILE A 117 -13.58 -22.29 15.42
N VAL A 118 -12.41 -21.72 15.70
CA VAL A 118 -12.28 -20.47 16.45
C VAL A 118 -11.59 -19.45 15.56
N LEU A 119 -12.22 -18.30 15.37
CA LEU A 119 -11.65 -17.18 14.64
C LEU A 119 -11.21 -16.11 15.63
N ASP A 120 -9.93 -15.74 15.60
CA ASP A 120 -9.40 -14.62 16.37
C ASP A 120 -9.29 -13.36 15.50
N GLU A 121 -9.60 -12.21 16.08
CA GLU A 121 -9.85 -10.96 15.34
C GLU A 121 -10.87 -11.12 14.19
N ALA A 122 -12.02 -11.71 14.54
CA ALA A 122 -13.10 -12.03 13.61
C ALA A 122 -13.60 -10.84 12.76
N HIS A 123 -13.32 -9.60 13.16
CA HIS A 123 -13.62 -8.41 12.35
C HIS A 123 -12.90 -8.43 10.98
N LEU A 124 -11.88 -9.26 10.78
CA LEU A 124 -11.21 -9.47 9.48
C LEU A 124 -12.14 -10.01 8.37
N ILE A 125 -13.24 -10.66 8.72
CA ILE A 125 -14.22 -11.19 7.73
C ILE A 125 -15.44 -10.28 7.51
N ARG A 126 -15.41 -9.04 8.02
CA ARG A 126 -16.50 -8.04 7.93
C ARG A 126 -16.98 -7.75 6.51
N ASN A 127 -16.09 -7.81 5.53
CA ASN A 127 -16.47 -7.61 4.13
C ASN A 127 -16.95 -8.93 3.53
N ARG A 128 -18.27 -9.08 3.38
CA ARG A 128 -18.93 -10.28 2.85
C ARG A 128 -18.42 -10.72 1.47
N ALA A 129 -18.01 -9.76 0.63
CA ALA A 129 -17.55 -10.00 -0.74
C ALA A 129 -16.04 -10.30 -0.81
N SER A 130 -15.32 -10.14 0.30
CA SER A 130 -13.90 -10.46 0.32
C SER A 130 -13.68 -11.96 0.17
N SER A 131 -12.64 -12.34 -0.57
CA SER A 131 -12.26 -13.75 -0.74
C SER A 131 -11.97 -14.46 0.59
N ILE A 132 -11.49 -13.72 1.60
CA ILE A 132 -11.24 -14.27 2.94
C ILE A 132 -12.57 -14.60 3.62
N SER A 133 -13.52 -13.66 3.63
CA SER A 133 -14.85 -13.87 4.24
C SER A 133 -15.60 -15.01 3.56
N ILE A 134 -15.53 -15.11 2.23
CA ILE A 134 -16.15 -16.22 1.48
C ILE A 134 -15.53 -17.56 1.88
N ALA A 135 -14.19 -17.65 1.89
CA ALA A 135 -13.49 -18.88 2.26
C ALA A 135 -13.81 -19.32 3.69
N ILE A 136 -13.74 -18.39 4.65
CA ILE A 136 -14.03 -18.68 6.06
C ILE A 136 -15.47 -19.17 6.26
N ARG A 137 -16.44 -18.54 5.59
CA ARG A 137 -17.84 -19.00 5.63
C ARG A 137 -18.07 -20.36 4.98
N GLY A 138 -17.15 -20.80 4.12
CA GLY A 138 -17.15 -22.14 3.52
C GLY A 138 -16.56 -23.23 4.42
N LEU A 139 -15.99 -22.90 5.57
CA LEU A 139 -15.48 -23.91 6.51
C LEU A 139 -16.62 -24.68 7.18
N THR A 140 -16.47 -26.00 7.26
CA THR A 140 -17.42 -26.87 7.93
C THR A 140 -16.93 -27.24 9.33
N GLY A 141 -17.71 -26.92 10.36
CA GLY A 141 -17.41 -27.35 11.72
C GLY A 141 -18.61 -27.31 12.65
N HIS A 142 -18.59 -28.15 13.69
CA HIS A 142 -19.74 -28.37 14.57
C HIS A 142 -19.96 -27.20 15.56
N TYR A 143 -18.91 -26.75 16.24
CA TYR A 143 -18.95 -25.54 17.07
C TYR A 143 -18.12 -24.43 16.44
N LYS A 144 -18.67 -23.22 16.40
CA LYS A 144 -18.03 -22.07 15.77
C LYS A 144 -17.95 -20.90 16.75
N TRP A 145 -16.76 -20.35 16.92
CA TRP A 145 -16.47 -19.26 17.85
C TRP A 145 -15.85 -18.07 17.12
N LEU A 146 -16.30 -16.88 17.48
CA LEU A 146 -15.76 -15.61 17.00
C LEU A 146 -15.21 -14.82 18.19
N LEU A 147 -13.92 -14.52 18.17
CA LEU A 147 -13.25 -13.68 19.15
C LEU A 147 -12.88 -12.37 18.46
N THR A 148 -13.33 -11.24 19.01
CA THR A 148 -13.01 -9.90 18.51
C THR A 148 -13.28 -8.85 19.58
N GLY A 149 -12.35 -7.91 19.76
CA GLY A 149 -12.58 -6.75 20.63
C GLY A 149 -13.54 -5.73 20.02
N THR A 150 -13.57 -5.64 18.68
CA THR A 150 -14.35 -4.66 17.91
C THR A 150 -15.16 -5.38 16.83
N PRO A 151 -16.36 -5.90 17.16
CA PRO A 151 -17.16 -6.67 16.20
C PRO A 151 -17.71 -5.82 15.04
N ILE A 152 -17.82 -4.50 15.23
CA ILE A 152 -18.26 -3.53 14.21
C ILE A 152 -17.19 -2.44 14.12
N LEU A 153 -16.85 -2.03 12.91
CA LEU A 153 -15.97 -0.89 12.64
C LEU A 153 -16.72 0.26 11.99
N ASN A 154 -17.44 -0.01 10.89
CA ASN A 154 -18.02 1.05 10.07
C ASN A 154 -19.55 1.04 10.06
N SER A 155 -20.15 -0.15 9.90
CA SER A 155 -21.56 -0.28 9.56
C SER A 155 -22.16 -1.60 10.05
N ILE A 156 -23.46 -1.60 10.31
CA ILE A 156 -24.18 -2.73 10.93
C ILE A 156 -24.20 -3.97 10.02
N ASP A 157 -24.11 -3.78 8.70
CA ASP A 157 -24.07 -4.88 7.73
C ASP A 157 -22.81 -5.75 7.83
N GLU A 158 -21.77 -5.28 8.54
CA GLU A 158 -20.58 -6.06 8.88
C GLU A 158 -20.87 -7.28 9.75
N PHE A 159 -22.03 -7.32 10.42
CA PHE A 159 -22.48 -8.50 11.17
C PHE A 159 -22.95 -9.66 10.30
N TYR A 160 -23.44 -9.40 9.09
CA TYR A 160 -23.96 -10.44 8.22
C TYR A 160 -22.97 -11.60 8.01
N PRO A 161 -21.70 -11.37 7.59
CA PRO A 161 -20.76 -12.47 7.42
C PRO A 161 -20.40 -13.19 8.72
N LEU A 162 -20.44 -12.49 9.87
CA LEU A 162 -20.20 -13.10 11.19
C LEU A 162 -21.32 -14.07 11.56
N PHE A 163 -22.58 -13.62 11.43
CA PHE A 163 -23.74 -14.47 11.71
C PHE A 163 -23.86 -15.64 10.73
N HIS A 164 -23.56 -15.41 9.45
CA HIS A 164 -23.55 -16.47 8.46
C HIS A 164 -22.45 -17.49 8.76
N PHE A 165 -21.29 -17.08 9.27
CA PHE A 165 -20.28 -18.05 9.70
C PHE A 165 -20.80 -18.88 10.88
N LEU A 166 -21.40 -18.24 11.89
CA LEU A 166 -21.97 -18.89 13.08
C LEU A 166 -23.23 -19.75 12.81
N ASP A 167 -23.72 -19.81 11.56
CA ASP A 167 -24.97 -20.46 11.17
C ASP A 167 -26.18 -20.00 12.01
N VAL A 168 -26.26 -18.69 12.32
CA VAL A 168 -27.40 -18.18 13.10
C VAL A 168 -28.70 -18.40 12.31
N PRO A 169 -29.73 -19.02 12.90
CA PRO A 169 -30.97 -19.29 12.18
C PRO A 169 -31.67 -18.00 11.71
N ARG A 170 -32.36 -18.08 10.58
CA ARG A 170 -33.27 -17.02 10.07
C ARG A 170 -32.62 -15.68 9.69
N ILE A 171 -31.29 -15.62 9.50
CA ILE A 171 -30.63 -14.43 8.92
C ILE A 171 -31.14 -14.18 7.49
N GLY A 172 -31.29 -15.25 6.69
CA GLY A 172 -31.60 -15.16 5.27
C GLY A 172 -30.40 -14.70 4.44
N THR A 173 -30.68 -14.13 3.28
CA THR A 173 -29.68 -13.54 2.39
C THR A 173 -29.15 -12.21 2.94
N SER A 174 -28.09 -11.66 2.31
CA SER A 174 -27.56 -10.36 2.73
C SER A 174 -28.58 -9.22 2.59
N GLN A 175 -29.45 -9.30 1.58
CA GLN A 175 -30.53 -8.35 1.34
C GLN A 175 -31.62 -8.48 2.40
N ASP A 176 -31.97 -9.71 2.79
CA ASP A 176 -32.91 -9.96 3.89
C ASP A 176 -32.37 -9.40 5.20
N PHE A 177 -31.09 -9.61 5.49
CA PHE A 177 -30.47 -9.08 6.69
C PHE A 177 -30.52 -7.55 6.74
N LEU A 178 -30.15 -6.88 5.64
CA LEU A 178 -30.18 -5.43 5.54
C LEU A 178 -31.59 -4.87 5.78
N SER A 179 -32.57 -5.40 5.06
CA SER A 179 -33.97 -4.96 5.16
C SER A 179 -34.59 -5.22 6.54
N LYS A 180 -34.27 -6.36 7.18
CA LYS A 180 -34.85 -6.73 8.48
C LYS A 180 -34.19 -6.05 9.66
N TYR A 181 -32.88 -5.83 9.62
CA TYR A 181 -32.10 -5.43 10.80
C TYR A 181 -31.41 -4.08 10.69
N CYS A 182 -31.13 -3.57 9.49
CA CYS A 182 -30.33 -2.35 9.31
C CYS A 182 -31.17 -1.11 8.95
N SER A 183 -32.30 -1.29 8.26
CA SER A 183 -33.04 -0.17 7.63
C SER A 183 -33.95 0.63 8.57
N THR A 184 -34.38 0.07 9.72
CA THR A 184 -35.33 0.72 10.63
C THR A 184 -34.87 0.61 12.08
N ASP A 185 -35.32 1.52 12.95
CA ASP A 185 -35.01 1.49 14.39
C ASP A 185 -35.51 0.20 15.04
N GLU A 186 -36.72 -0.27 14.68
CA GLU A 186 -37.23 -1.58 15.09
C GLU A 186 -36.34 -2.74 14.61
N GLY A 187 -35.71 -2.61 13.44
CA GLY A 187 -34.71 -3.55 12.95
C GLY A 187 -33.48 -3.62 13.84
N GLN A 188 -33.01 -2.46 14.31
CA GLN A 188 -31.86 -2.38 15.21
C GLN A 188 -32.18 -2.98 16.59
N ASP A 189 -33.40 -2.82 17.10
CA ASP A 189 -33.81 -3.47 18.35
C ASP A 189 -33.94 -4.99 18.21
N ARG A 190 -34.45 -5.48 17.07
CA ARG A 190 -34.42 -6.91 16.73
C ARG A 190 -32.98 -7.43 16.69
N LEU A 191 -32.05 -6.68 16.11
CA LEU A 191 -30.64 -7.03 16.09
C LEU A 191 -30.03 -7.05 17.51
N ARG A 192 -30.34 -6.07 18.36
CA ARG A 192 -29.88 -6.05 19.76
C ARG A 192 -30.34 -7.29 20.53
N ASN A 193 -31.58 -7.72 20.31
CA ASN A 193 -32.10 -8.95 20.91
C ASN A 193 -31.37 -10.20 20.38
N LEU A 194 -31.11 -10.26 19.08
CA LEU A 194 -30.34 -11.35 18.49
C LEU A 194 -28.91 -11.40 19.07
N LEU A 195 -28.25 -10.25 19.18
CA LEU A 195 -26.91 -10.12 19.74
C LEU A 195 -26.86 -10.62 21.18
N ARG A 196 -27.87 -10.39 22.02
CA ARG A 196 -27.89 -10.91 23.40
C ARG A 196 -27.81 -12.44 23.47
N SER A 197 -28.30 -13.15 22.45
CA SER A 197 -28.30 -14.62 22.39
C SER A 197 -26.98 -15.20 21.87
N PHE A 198 -26.27 -14.46 21.01
CA PHE A 198 -25.08 -14.97 20.30
C PHE A 198 -23.77 -14.26 20.67
N MET A 199 -23.84 -13.13 21.36
CA MET A 199 -22.69 -12.31 21.72
C MET A 199 -22.65 -12.11 23.23
N HIS A 200 -21.52 -12.48 23.82
CA HIS A 200 -21.17 -12.09 25.19
C HIS A 200 -20.11 -10.99 25.12
N ARG A 201 -20.44 -9.80 25.63
CA ARG A 201 -19.52 -8.64 25.65
C ARG A 201 -19.35 -8.12 27.08
N ARG A 202 -18.11 -7.96 27.51
CA ARG A 202 -17.74 -7.27 28.75
C ARG A 202 -16.98 -5.99 28.41
N THR A 203 -17.15 -4.98 29.25
CA THR A 203 -16.48 -3.67 29.17
C THR A 203 -15.64 -3.44 30.42
N HIS A 204 -14.77 -2.43 30.40
CA HIS A 204 -14.00 -2.05 31.59
C HIS A 204 -14.89 -1.61 32.77
N SER A 205 -16.11 -1.14 32.48
CA SER A 205 -17.13 -0.81 33.48
C SER A 205 -17.92 -2.02 33.99
N SER A 206 -17.71 -3.21 33.43
CA SER A 206 -18.43 -4.42 33.85
C SER A 206 -17.99 -4.86 35.24
N ARG A 207 -18.97 -5.27 36.05
CA ARG A 207 -18.75 -5.77 37.42
C ARG A 207 -19.07 -7.25 37.52
N LEU A 208 -18.27 -7.97 38.29
CA LEU A 208 -18.51 -9.36 38.68
C LEU A 208 -18.52 -9.40 40.21
N PHE A 209 -19.63 -9.87 40.79
CA PHE A 209 -19.83 -9.86 42.25
C PHE A 209 -19.64 -8.47 42.88
N SER A 210 -20.17 -7.43 42.23
CA SER A 210 -20.07 -6.02 42.64
C SER A 210 -18.67 -5.40 42.60
N LEU A 211 -17.63 -6.19 42.29
CA LEU A 211 -16.27 -5.72 42.06
C LEU A 211 -16.08 -5.42 40.56
N PRO A 212 -15.35 -4.35 40.20
CA PRO A 212 -14.95 -4.14 38.81
C PRO A 212 -14.11 -5.33 38.34
N ILE A 213 -14.41 -5.87 37.14
CA ILE A 213 -13.67 -7.01 36.59
C ILE A 213 -12.20 -6.63 36.35
N ILE A 214 -11.96 -5.37 36.00
CA ILE A 214 -10.64 -4.81 35.80
C ILE A 214 -10.62 -3.43 36.45
N SER A 215 -9.61 -3.17 37.29
CA SER A 215 -9.29 -1.86 37.84
C SER A 215 -8.04 -1.33 37.15
N LEU A 216 -8.18 -0.79 35.94
CA LEU A 216 -7.11 0.02 35.34
C LEU A 216 -7.06 1.40 36.03
N PRO A 217 -5.88 2.01 36.15
CA PRO A 217 -5.77 3.42 36.50
C PRO A 217 -6.49 4.27 35.46
N ASP A 218 -7.02 5.42 35.89
CA ASP A 218 -7.75 6.32 35.00
C ASP A 218 -6.84 6.77 33.84
N VAL A 219 -7.33 6.57 32.61
CA VAL A 219 -6.62 7.01 31.41
C VAL A 219 -7.01 8.46 31.14
N GLU A 220 -6.07 9.37 31.35
CA GLU A 220 -6.27 10.78 30.99
C GLU A 220 -6.13 10.97 29.48
N GLN A 221 -7.20 11.46 28.83
CA GLN A 221 -7.17 11.85 27.43
C GLN A 221 -7.02 13.36 27.30
N LYS A 222 -5.90 13.82 26.72
CA LYS A 222 -5.63 15.23 26.47
C LYS A 222 -5.47 15.50 24.97
N VAL A 223 -6.26 16.42 24.43
CA VAL A 223 -6.12 16.87 23.03
C VAL A 223 -5.18 18.07 22.98
N VAL A 224 -3.98 17.89 22.42
CA VAL A 224 -3.03 18.98 22.19
C VAL A 224 -3.26 19.56 20.79
N ARG A 225 -3.75 20.80 20.73
CA ARG A 225 -3.94 21.53 19.46
C ARG A 225 -2.66 22.27 19.11
N VAL A 226 -2.07 21.93 17.96
CA VAL A 226 -0.93 22.66 17.37
C VAL A 226 -1.44 23.67 16.33
N ARG A 227 -0.66 24.73 16.08
CA ARG A 227 -0.93 25.73 15.05
C ARG A 227 0.19 25.71 14.03
N PHE A 228 -0.16 25.82 12.75
CA PHE A 228 0.83 26.02 11.70
C PHE A 228 1.54 27.35 11.87
N CYS A 229 2.83 27.36 11.54
CA CYS A 229 3.53 28.60 11.22
C CYS A 229 2.99 29.19 9.91
N GLU A 230 3.28 30.45 9.64
CA GLU A 230 2.72 31.15 8.48
C GLU A 230 3.20 30.52 7.17
N ALA A 231 4.45 30.07 7.08
CA ALA A 231 4.96 29.38 5.90
C ALA A 231 4.26 28.02 5.67
N GLU A 232 3.99 27.23 6.71
CA GLU A 232 3.18 26.00 6.60
C GLU A 232 1.77 26.32 6.12
N ARG A 233 1.16 27.39 6.63
CA ARG A 233 -0.19 27.82 6.26
C ARG A 233 -0.29 28.24 4.80
N ILE A 234 0.68 28.99 4.30
CA ILE A 234 0.76 29.40 2.90
C ILE A 234 0.85 28.17 1.99
N LEU A 235 1.73 27.21 2.31
CA LEU A 235 1.88 25.98 1.54
C LEU A 235 0.61 25.12 1.57
N TYR A 236 -0.01 24.97 2.74
CA TYR A 236 -1.25 24.24 2.90
C TYR A 236 -2.37 24.81 2.02
N ASN A 237 -2.52 26.13 2.01
CA ASN A 237 -3.49 26.81 1.16
C ASN A 237 -3.16 26.66 -0.33
N ALA A 238 -1.89 26.77 -0.72
CA ALA A 238 -1.47 26.59 -2.11
C ALA A 238 -1.75 25.17 -2.63
N ILE A 239 -1.53 24.13 -1.80
CA ILE A 239 -1.93 22.75 -2.12
C ILE A 239 -3.45 22.68 -2.32
N MET A 240 -4.22 23.29 -1.43
CA MET A 240 -5.67 23.29 -1.50
C MET A 240 -6.19 23.97 -2.76
N GLU A 241 -5.63 25.11 -3.14
CA GLU A 241 -5.99 25.87 -4.34
C GLU A 241 -5.80 25.04 -5.63
N ILE A 242 -4.64 24.37 -5.80
CA ILE A 242 -4.41 23.49 -6.95
C ILE A 242 -5.50 22.40 -7.06
N TYR A 243 -5.86 21.79 -5.94
CA TYR A 243 -6.87 20.75 -5.95
C TYR A 243 -8.27 21.31 -6.22
N PHE A 244 -8.59 22.51 -5.75
CA PHE A 244 -9.84 23.17 -6.10
C PHE A 244 -9.92 23.48 -7.60
N ASP A 245 -8.86 24.01 -8.19
CA ASP A 245 -8.80 24.29 -9.62
C ASP A 245 -8.99 23.00 -10.44
N ASN A 246 -8.29 21.92 -10.06
CA ASN A 246 -8.47 20.61 -10.68
C ASN A 246 -9.92 20.08 -10.55
N ILE A 247 -10.55 20.22 -9.38
CA ILE A 247 -11.95 19.79 -9.18
C ILE A 247 -12.91 20.64 -10.05
N ASN A 248 -12.67 21.95 -10.13
CA ASN A 248 -13.48 22.89 -10.90
C ASN A 248 -13.33 22.63 -12.41
N ASP A 249 -12.14 22.29 -12.89
CA ASP A 249 -11.92 21.94 -14.29
C ASP A 249 -12.57 20.60 -14.64
N GLN A 250 -12.52 19.62 -13.75
CA GLN A 250 -13.24 18.35 -13.92
C GLN A 250 -14.76 18.55 -13.90
N ALA A 251 -15.29 19.59 -13.25
CA ALA A 251 -16.72 19.92 -13.28
C ALA A 251 -17.23 20.32 -14.67
N LYS A 252 -16.35 20.82 -15.53
CA LYS A 252 -16.69 21.25 -16.89
C LYS A 252 -16.83 20.06 -17.86
N VAL A 253 -16.36 18.87 -17.48
CA VAL A 253 -16.40 17.65 -18.32
C VAL A 253 -17.66 16.81 -18.02
N ARG A 254 -18.34 16.32 -19.07
CA ARG A 254 -19.58 15.52 -18.96
C ARG A 254 -19.28 14.16 -18.28
N ASN A 255 -20.11 13.73 -17.31
CA ASN A 255 -19.95 12.50 -16.49
C ASN A 255 -18.77 12.46 -15.50
N SER A 256 -18.37 13.60 -14.92
CA SER A 256 -17.18 13.71 -14.06
C SER A 256 -17.38 13.44 -12.55
N LYS A 257 -18.59 13.10 -12.06
CA LYS A 257 -18.85 12.96 -10.61
C LYS A 257 -17.87 11.99 -9.91
N GLY A 258 -17.52 10.88 -10.55
CA GLY A 258 -16.55 9.92 -10.00
C GLY A 258 -15.11 10.45 -9.99
N ALA A 259 -14.70 11.16 -11.04
CA ALA A 259 -13.37 11.78 -11.13
C ALA A 259 -13.22 12.92 -10.11
N GLN A 260 -14.26 13.74 -9.94
CA GLN A 260 -14.33 14.79 -8.92
C GLN A 260 -14.21 14.23 -7.50
N GLN A 261 -14.98 13.17 -7.19
CA GLN A 261 -14.91 12.53 -5.88
C GLN A 261 -13.52 11.95 -5.62
N GLY A 262 -12.89 11.33 -6.63
CA GLY A 262 -11.51 10.85 -6.54
C GLY A 262 -10.50 11.97 -6.27
N CYS A 263 -10.63 13.10 -6.98
CA CYS A 263 -9.78 14.27 -6.80
C CYS A 263 -9.94 14.88 -5.40
N PHE A 264 -11.18 15.03 -4.91
CA PHE A 264 -11.48 15.53 -3.57
C PHE A 264 -10.94 14.64 -2.45
N LEU A 265 -11.11 13.32 -2.56
CA LEU A 265 -10.54 12.37 -1.59
C LEU A 265 -9.01 12.39 -1.62
N THR A 266 -8.40 12.57 -2.80
CA THR A 266 -6.95 12.74 -2.95
C THR A 266 -6.48 14.02 -2.28
N MET A 267 -7.19 15.14 -2.46
CA MET A 267 -6.91 16.40 -1.77
C MET A 267 -6.92 16.21 -0.25
N ILE A 268 -7.99 15.62 0.32
CA ILE A 268 -8.08 15.37 1.77
C ILE A 268 -6.91 14.51 2.25
N LEU A 269 -6.55 13.45 1.51
CA LEU A 269 -5.42 12.60 1.86
C LEU A 269 -4.11 13.40 1.89
N LYS A 270 -3.84 14.22 0.87
CA LYS A 270 -2.61 15.01 0.78
C LYS A 270 -2.54 16.13 1.82
N LEU A 271 -3.65 16.79 2.11
CA LEU A 271 -3.73 17.75 3.20
C LEU A 271 -3.48 17.08 4.56
N ARG A 272 -4.03 15.88 4.80
CA ARG A 272 -3.76 15.11 6.03
C ARG A 272 -2.28 14.70 6.15
N MET A 273 -1.65 14.31 5.04
CA MET A 273 -0.21 14.03 5.00
C MET A 273 0.61 15.29 5.33
N PHE A 274 0.29 16.43 4.70
CA PHE A 274 0.94 17.71 4.98
C PHE A 274 0.84 18.12 6.46
N CYS A 275 -0.35 17.96 7.07
CA CYS A 275 -0.56 18.24 8.49
C CYS A 275 0.37 17.44 9.41
N ASP A 276 0.83 16.26 8.99
CA ASP A 276 1.79 15.47 9.74
C ASP A 276 3.21 16.02 9.56
N HIS A 277 3.65 16.14 8.31
CA HIS A 277 4.90 16.81 7.98
C HIS A 277 4.95 17.23 6.50
N PRO A 278 5.46 18.43 6.15
CA PRO A 278 5.58 18.88 4.75
C PRO A 278 6.32 17.91 3.83
N LEU A 279 7.38 17.24 4.31
CA LEU A 279 8.15 16.25 3.52
C LEU A 279 7.33 15.05 3.02
N THR A 280 6.24 14.69 3.70
CA THR A 280 5.37 13.59 3.25
C THR A 280 4.68 13.89 1.91
N VAL A 281 4.60 15.17 1.53
CA VAL A 281 4.07 15.63 0.24
C VAL A 281 5.13 16.37 -0.58
N ARG A 282 6.41 16.00 -0.42
CA ARG A 282 7.56 16.61 -1.10
C ARG A 282 7.39 16.81 -2.61
N THR A 283 6.77 15.86 -3.30
CA THR A 283 6.55 15.96 -4.75
C THR A 283 5.55 17.07 -5.10
N ILE A 284 4.49 17.23 -4.32
CA ILE A 284 3.49 18.28 -4.54
C ILE A 284 4.09 19.64 -4.19
N ILE A 285 4.82 19.73 -3.07
CA ILE A 285 5.50 20.96 -2.70
C ILE A 285 6.47 21.37 -3.80
N ARG A 286 7.28 20.44 -4.32
CA ARG A 286 8.18 20.67 -5.46
C ARG A 286 7.46 21.32 -6.63
N ASP A 287 6.36 20.69 -7.08
CA ASP A 287 5.62 21.13 -8.26
C ASP A 287 4.92 22.49 -8.02
N LEU A 288 4.72 22.87 -6.75
CA LEU A 288 4.16 24.16 -6.33
C LEU A 288 5.17 25.32 -6.26
N LEU A 289 6.48 25.07 -6.19
CA LEU A 289 7.52 26.09 -5.90
C LEU A 289 7.77 27.06 -7.07
N SER A 290 6.74 27.82 -7.44
CA SER A 290 6.84 28.93 -8.38
C SER A 290 7.52 30.16 -7.77
N GLU A 291 8.09 31.03 -8.60
CA GLU A 291 8.67 32.31 -8.15
C GLU A 291 7.70 33.16 -7.31
N PRO A 292 6.41 33.33 -7.67
CA PRO A 292 5.46 34.07 -6.85
C PRO A 292 5.23 33.45 -5.46
N LEU A 293 5.15 32.12 -5.37
CA LEU A 293 4.96 31.43 -4.09
C LEU A 293 6.20 31.56 -3.20
N MET A 294 7.40 31.44 -3.78
CA MET A 294 8.67 31.61 -3.05
C MET A 294 8.83 33.02 -2.49
N ARG A 295 8.35 34.05 -3.20
CA ARG A 295 8.30 35.43 -2.68
C ARG A 295 7.36 35.53 -1.48
N LYS A 296 6.13 35.00 -1.58
CA LYS A 296 5.17 34.98 -0.45
C LYS A 296 5.76 34.29 0.78
N LEU A 297 6.39 33.13 0.60
CA LEU A 297 7.05 32.40 1.69
C LEU A 297 8.20 33.19 2.32
N THR A 298 9.00 33.86 1.50
CA THR A 298 10.10 34.71 1.98
C THR A 298 9.59 35.89 2.80
N ILE A 299 8.49 36.52 2.38
CA ILE A 299 7.87 37.62 3.13
C ILE A 299 7.35 37.12 4.48
N ALA A 300 6.59 36.02 4.47
CA ALA A 300 6.06 35.40 5.68
C ALA A 300 7.15 35.01 6.68
N SER A 301 8.32 34.57 6.19
CA SER A 301 9.47 34.25 7.07
C SER A 301 10.08 35.47 7.77
N ARG A 302 9.89 36.69 7.24
CA ARG A 302 10.41 37.95 7.81
C ARG A 302 9.41 38.59 8.76
N GLU A 303 8.11 38.37 8.56
CA GLU A 303 7.04 38.94 9.38
C GLU A 303 6.87 38.22 10.74
N GLU A 304 7.37 36.99 10.89
CA GLU A 304 7.33 36.23 12.16
C GLU A 304 8.31 36.72 13.25
N GLY A 305 9.05 37.82 13.04
CA GLY A 305 9.95 38.43 14.01
C GLY A 305 11.44 38.20 13.70
N ASP A 306 12.28 39.14 14.16
CA ASP A 306 13.70 39.35 13.78
C ASP A 306 14.69 38.36 14.42
N ASP A 307 14.35 37.07 14.47
CA ASP A 307 15.29 36.02 14.84
C ASP A 307 15.41 35.01 13.70
N SER A 308 16.61 34.87 13.16
CA SER A 308 17.06 33.85 12.18
C SER A 308 16.92 32.38 12.66
N SER A 309 15.96 32.10 13.56
CA SER A 309 15.66 30.80 14.17
C SER A 309 14.15 30.46 14.18
N GLY A 310 13.28 31.35 13.68
CA GLY A 310 11.83 31.09 13.60
C GLY A 310 11.45 29.84 12.77
N PRO A 311 10.30 29.20 13.05
CA PRO A 311 9.87 27.99 12.34
C PRO A 311 9.62 28.25 10.86
N SER A 312 8.97 29.37 10.48
CA SER A 312 8.81 29.74 9.07
C SER A 312 10.14 30.00 8.38
N PHE A 313 11.09 30.69 9.05
CA PHE A 313 12.42 30.92 8.50
C PHE A 313 13.16 29.62 8.20
N LYS A 314 13.21 28.69 9.17
CA LYS A 314 13.82 27.36 8.99
C LYS A 314 13.14 26.60 7.86
N LEU A 315 11.81 26.56 7.84
CA LEU A 315 11.05 25.89 6.79
C LEU A 315 11.38 26.46 5.40
N VAL A 316 11.42 27.79 5.26
CA VAL A 316 11.73 28.46 4.00
C VAL A 316 13.18 28.24 3.57
N GLN A 317 14.14 28.21 4.50
CA GLN A 317 15.52 27.86 4.18
C GLN A 317 15.63 26.43 3.63
N TRP A 318 14.93 25.47 4.25
CA TRP A 318 14.86 24.10 3.74
C TRP A 318 14.24 24.03 2.34
N ILE A 319 13.14 24.76 2.11
CA ILE A 319 12.48 24.81 0.80
C ILE A 319 13.38 25.46 -0.26
N ARG A 320 14.15 26.49 0.10
CA ARG A 320 15.15 27.09 -0.79
C ARG A 320 16.25 26.10 -1.13
N GLY A 321 16.84 25.42 -0.15
CA GLY A 321 17.81 24.35 -0.44
C GLY A 321 17.22 23.25 -1.34
N PHE A 322 15.94 22.92 -1.14
CA PHE A 322 15.20 21.97 -1.97
C PHE A 322 14.98 22.47 -3.41
N LYS A 323 14.79 23.78 -3.61
CA LYS A 323 14.66 24.42 -4.92
C LYS A 323 16.02 24.66 -5.59
N ASP A 324 17.05 25.05 -4.85
CA ASP A 324 18.36 25.45 -5.36
C ASP A 324 19.20 24.24 -5.76
N ASN A 325 19.11 23.13 -5.01
CA ASN A 325 19.67 21.84 -5.43
C ASN A 325 18.94 21.24 -6.65
N TYR A 326 17.78 21.81 -7.02
CA TYR A 326 17.07 21.50 -8.26
C TYR A 326 17.37 22.52 -9.38
N ASN A 327 17.61 23.80 -9.04
CA ASN A 327 18.00 24.84 -9.97
C ASN A 327 19.46 24.72 -10.45
N PHE A 328 20.32 23.93 -9.80
CA PHE A 328 21.57 23.46 -10.42
C PHE A 328 21.31 22.46 -11.57
N SER A 329 20.06 22.05 -11.79
CA SER A 329 19.67 21.10 -12.84
C SER A 329 18.61 21.63 -13.82
N VAL A 330 18.08 22.85 -13.64
CA VAL A 330 17.12 23.46 -14.59
C VAL A 330 17.24 24.99 -14.59
N GLU A 331 18.10 25.55 -15.45
CA GLU A 331 17.91 26.94 -15.91
C GLU A 331 16.79 26.94 -16.97
N HIS A 332 15.60 27.44 -16.61
CA HIS A 332 14.61 27.84 -17.61
C HIS A 332 14.77 29.32 -17.95
N ARG A 333 15.28 29.61 -19.16
CA ARG A 333 15.10 30.93 -19.79
C ARG A 333 13.63 31.13 -20.18
N PRO A 334 13.11 32.37 -20.12
CA PRO A 334 11.75 32.66 -20.61
C PRO A 334 11.67 32.42 -22.12
N ARG A 335 10.54 31.86 -22.55
CA ARG A 335 10.21 31.57 -23.94
C ARG A 335 9.68 32.85 -24.58
N ASP A 336 10.47 33.49 -25.43
CA ASP A 336 9.98 34.51 -26.36
C ASP A 336 9.39 33.81 -27.61
N GLU A 337 8.22 34.28 -28.06
CA GLU A 337 7.38 33.68 -29.10
C GLU A 337 7.91 33.83 -30.55
N GLN A 338 9.22 33.76 -30.80
CA GLN A 338 9.75 34.03 -32.15
C GLN A 338 10.76 33.05 -32.77
N ASP A 339 11.20 31.99 -32.10
CA ASP A 339 12.15 31.05 -32.69
C ASP A 339 11.49 29.80 -33.31
N ASN A 340 10.63 30.02 -34.30
CA ASN A 340 10.30 29.02 -35.32
C ASN A 340 11.20 29.27 -36.55
N ALA A 341 12.53 29.09 -36.45
CA ALA A 341 13.43 28.90 -37.61
C ALA A 341 14.93 28.90 -37.21
N ARG A 342 15.42 27.89 -36.47
CA ARG A 342 16.86 27.54 -36.45
C ARG A 342 17.07 26.04 -36.23
N ASP A 343 16.73 25.24 -37.24
CA ASP A 343 17.25 23.87 -37.37
C ASP A 343 18.75 23.94 -37.66
N ILE A 344 19.58 23.94 -36.61
CA ILE A 344 21.03 23.74 -36.70
C ILE A 344 21.30 22.22 -36.68
N GLN A 345 22.17 21.77 -37.58
CA GLN A 345 22.51 20.37 -37.93
C GLN A 345 23.15 19.54 -36.79
N VAL A 346 22.53 19.45 -35.62
CA VAL A 346 23.08 18.73 -34.46
C VAL A 346 22.94 17.21 -34.58
N PHE A 347 22.00 16.72 -35.40
CA PHE A 347 21.73 15.29 -35.57
C PHE A 347 21.95 14.83 -37.00
N THR A 348 22.73 13.76 -37.15
CA THR A 348 22.86 13.07 -38.44
C THR A 348 22.06 11.77 -38.32
N TYR A 349 21.02 11.61 -39.13
CA TYR A 349 20.20 10.38 -39.07
C TYR A 349 21.05 9.19 -39.50
N ASN A 350 21.39 8.31 -38.55
CA ASN A 350 22.13 7.08 -38.83
C ASN A 350 21.38 5.84 -38.27
N PRO A 351 20.64 5.11 -39.12
CA PRO A 351 19.89 3.93 -38.69
C PRO A 351 20.79 2.76 -38.26
N GLU A 352 22.06 2.72 -38.69
CA GLU A 352 22.99 1.66 -38.25
C GLU A 352 23.37 1.80 -36.78
N LEU A 353 23.45 3.02 -36.25
CA LEU A 353 23.77 3.28 -34.86
C LEU A 353 22.65 2.77 -33.94
N ILE A 354 21.39 2.98 -34.33
CA ILE A 354 20.21 2.46 -33.64
C ILE A 354 20.23 0.92 -33.63
N ARG A 355 20.55 0.30 -34.78
CA ARG A 355 20.66 -1.16 -34.89
C ARG A 355 21.76 -1.72 -33.98
N LYS A 356 22.93 -1.09 -33.92
CA LYS A 356 24.04 -1.50 -33.04
C LYS A 356 23.65 -1.38 -31.56
N PHE A 357 22.96 -0.30 -31.18
CA PHE A 357 22.47 -0.13 -29.81
C PHE A 357 21.46 -1.23 -29.41
N ARG A 358 20.52 -1.57 -30.31
CA ARG A 358 19.57 -2.67 -30.07
C ARG A 358 20.28 -4.01 -29.85
N GLN A 359 21.24 -4.36 -30.72
CA GLN A 359 22.03 -5.59 -30.59
C GLN A 359 22.83 -5.63 -29.28
N PHE A 360 23.40 -4.49 -28.88
CA PHE A 360 24.12 -4.37 -27.61
C PHE A 360 23.18 -4.59 -26.41
N MET A 361 22.00 -3.98 -26.43
CA MET A 361 21.00 -4.17 -25.37
C MET A 361 20.53 -5.64 -25.30
N GLU A 362 20.25 -6.29 -26.43
CA GLU A 362 19.89 -7.72 -26.50
C GLU A 362 21.00 -8.63 -25.96
N GLN A 363 22.27 -8.34 -26.25
CA GLN A 363 23.40 -9.09 -25.68
C GLN A 363 23.43 -8.98 -24.15
N LEU A 364 23.27 -7.79 -23.59
CA LEU A 364 23.20 -7.60 -22.13
C LEU A 364 22.01 -8.35 -21.50
N HIS A 365 20.88 -8.42 -22.21
CA HIS A 365 19.71 -9.18 -21.76
C HIS A 365 20.01 -10.69 -21.73
N ASN A 366 20.58 -11.22 -22.81
CA ASN A 366 20.87 -12.65 -22.95
C ASN A 366 21.98 -13.12 -21.99
N ASN A 367 22.93 -12.24 -21.67
CA ASN A 367 23.99 -12.52 -20.70
C ASN A 367 23.53 -12.34 -19.25
N GLY A 368 22.34 -11.78 -19.01
CA GLY A 368 21.80 -11.54 -17.67
C GLY A 368 22.38 -10.31 -16.96
N ASP A 369 23.00 -9.38 -17.68
CA ASP A 369 23.62 -8.16 -17.17
C ASP A 369 22.58 -7.04 -16.95
N TRP A 370 21.62 -7.30 -16.08
CA TRP A 370 20.45 -6.44 -15.86
C TRP A 370 20.79 -5.03 -15.36
N ILE A 371 21.88 -4.89 -14.60
CA ILE A 371 22.32 -3.62 -14.02
C ILE A 371 22.84 -2.69 -15.13
N GLU A 372 23.73 -3.20 -15.99
CA GLU A 372 24.27 -2.43 -17.11
C GLU A 372 23.15 -2.11 -18.11
N ARG A 373 22.25 -3.06 -18.37
CA ARG A 373 21.10 -2.82 -19.25
C ARG A 373 20.18 -1.71 -18.71
N ALA A 374 19.89 -1.69 -17.41
CA ALA A 374 19.11 -0.62 -16.79
C ALA A 374 19.85 0.73 -16.84
N TYR A 375 21.17 0.72 -16.64
CA TYR A 375 22.01 1.90 -16.70
C TYR A 375 22.08 2.54 -18.09
N ARG A 376 22.04 1.72 -19.16
CA ARG A 376 22.03 2.14 -20.57
C ARG A 376 20.64 2.52 -21.11
N GLY A 377 19.58 2.12 -20.41
CA GLY A 377 18.19 2.38 -20.80
C GLY A 377 17.61 3.72 -20.34
N VAL A 378 18.40 4.57 -19.67
CA VAL A 378 17.96 5.88 -19.17
C VAL A 378 18.81 7.01 -19.75
N CYS A 379 18.25 8.21 -19.83
CA CYS A 379 18.96 9.41 -20.25
C CYS A 379 20.19 9.64 -19.38
N SER A 380 21.34 9.89 -20.00
CA SER A 380 22.62 9.99 -19.29
C SER A 380 22.87 11.35 -18.67
N TYR A 381 22.03 12.34 -19.00
CA TYR A 381 22.04 13.68 -18.39
C TYR A 381 21.09 13.75 -17.19
N CYS A 382 19.80 13.44 -17.39
CA CYS A 382 18.77 13.60 -16.36
C CYS A 382 18.42 12.31 -15.61
N ASN A 383 18.93 11.14 -16.03
CA ASN A 383 18.66 9.81 -15.45
C ASN A 383 17.17 9.42 -15.40
N LEU A 384 16.35 10.00 -16.27
CA LEU A 384 14.96 9.62 -16.50
C LEU A 384 14.83 8.81 -17.78
N GLU A 385 13.64 8.26 -18.01
CA GLU A 385 13.27 7.71 -19.31
C GLU A 385 13.39 8.83 -20.38
N PRO A 386 14.15 8.60 -21.46
CA PRO A 386 14.47 9.67 -22.41
C PRO A 386 13.22 10.12 -23.16
N ASP A 387 12.88 11.40 -23.05
CA ASP A 387 11.85 12.04 -23.87
C ASP A 387 12.46 12.42 -25.23
N LYS A 388 11.88 11.90 -26.32
CA LYS A 388 12.40 11.92 -27.71
C LYS A 388 13.85 11.44 -27.77
N THR A 389 13.99 10.12 -27.88
CA THR A 389 15.24 9.41 -27.59
C THR A 389 16.35 9.72 -28.58
N VAL A 390 17.53 10.09 -28.06
CA VAL A 390 18.77 10.24 -28.82
C VAL A 390 19.74 9.13 -28.44
N VAL A 391 20.21 8.38 -29.44
CA VAL A 391 21.24 7.34 -29.30
C VAL A 391 22.59 7.93 -29.69
N THR A 392 23.58 7.78 -28.82
CA THR A 392 24.96 8.27 -29.04
C THR A 392 25.92 7.13 -29.42
N SER A 393 27.05 7.48 -30.03
CA SER A 393 28.08 6.53 -30.46
C SER A 393 28.66 5.66 -29.34
N CYS A 394 28.63 6.16 -28.10
CA CYS A 394 29.05 5.45 -26.90
C CYS A 394 27.98 4.50 -26.31
N MET A 395 26.88 4.26 -27.05
CA MET A 395 25.73 3.42 -26.66
C MET A 395 25.06 3.90 -25.37
N HIS A 396 24.88 5.21 -25.24
CA HIS A 396 24.14 5.84 -24.15
C HIS A 396 23.00 6.68 -24.70
N LEU A 397 21.88 6.69 -23.98
CA LEU A 397 20.69 7.46 -24.34
C LEU A 397 20.71 8.85 -23.73
N TYR A 398 20.09 9.80 -24.42
CA TYR A 398 19.79 11.15 -23.94
C TYR A 398 18.37 11.54 -24.36
N CYS A 399 17.72 12.43 -23.59
CA CYS A 399 16.59 13.20 -24.11
C CYS A 399 17.11 14.16 -25.18
N GLU A 400 16.30 14.48 -26.18
CA GLU A 400 16.64 15.44 -27.23
C GLU A 400 17.15 16.77 -26.66
N GLU A 401 16.38 17.38 -25.76
CA GLU A 401 16.71 18.65 -25.09
C GLU A 401 17.99 18.54 -24.25
N CYS A 402 18.18 17.41 -23.55
CA CYS A 402 19.39 17.19 -22.74
C CYS A 402 20.65 17.07 -23.60
N PHE A 403 20.54 16.48 -24.79
CA PHE A 403 21.67 16.38 -25.72
C PHE A 403 22.00 17.74 -26.34
N TYR A 404 21.00 18.58 -26.61
CA TYR A 404 21.23 19.95 -27.07
C TYR A 404 22.03 20.77 -26.06
N THR A 405 21.65 20.71 -24.77
CA THR A 405 22.42 21.38 -23.70
C THR A 405 23.87 20.91 -23.67
N LEU A 406 24.10 19.59 -23.77
CA LEU A 406 25.44 19.01 -23.79
C LEU A 406 26.26 19.46 -25.02
N HIS A 407 25.61 19.64 -26.16
CA HIS A 407 26.25 20.09 -27.40
C HIS A 407 26.63 21.58 -27.32
N GLU A 408 25.73 22.44 -26.84
CA GLU A 408 25.99 23.87 -26.66
C GLU A 408 27.10 24.16 -25.64
N GLU A 409 27.23 23.34 -24.60
CA GLU A 409 28.33 23.41 -23.64
C GLU A 409 29.67 23.02 -24.28
N ALA A 410 29.65 22.01 -25.15
CA ALA A 410 30.85 21.54 -25.84
C ALA A 410 31.36 22.53 -26.89
N GLU A 411 30.46 23.23 -27.60
CA GLU A 411 30.81 24.31 -28.53
C GLU A 411 31.50 25.50 -27.86
N LYS A 412 31.21 25.74 -26.57
CA LYS A 412 31.87 26.78 -25.76
C LYS A 412 33.24 26.34 -25.23
N SER A 413 33.60 25.06 -25.37
CA SER A 413 34.87 24.49 -24.93
C SER A 413 35.86 24.31 -26.09
N GLU A 414 37.18 24.35 -25.83
CA GLU A 414 38.21 24.18 -26.88
C GLU A 414 38.17 22.81 -27.60
N SER A 415 37.44 21.82 -27.07
CA SER A 415 37.40 20.46 -27.61
C SER A 415 36.43 20.27 -28.79
N GLY A 416 35.44 21.16 -28.93
CA GLY A 416 34.48 21.20 -30.04
C GLY A 416 33.59 19.95 -30.24
N LYS A 417 33.62 18.96 -29.33
CA LYS A 417 32.80 17.73 -29.42
C LYS A 417 32.22 17.36 -28.05
N PRO A 418 30.93 17.00 -27.95
CA PRO A 418 30.30 16.65 -26.68
C PRO A 418 30.91 15.38 -26.08
N GLN A 419 31.14 15.38 -24.76
CA GLN A 419 31.59 14.20 -24.01
C GLN A 419 30.42 13.61 -23.21
N CYS A 420 30.31 12.28 -23.19
CA CYS A 420 29.25 11.62 -22.45
C CYS A 420 29.45 11.77 -20.94
N LEU A 421 28.45 12.24 -20.21
CA LEU A 421 28.58 12.47 -18.76
C LEU A 421 28.73 11.18 -17.92
N LYS A 422 28.35 10.03 -18.49
CA LYS A 422 28.42 8.71 -17.82
C LYS A 422 29.75 8.00 -18.03
N CYS A 423 30.16 7.78 -19.28
CA CYS A 423 31.41 7.08 -19.60
C CYS A 423 32.60 8.01 -19.86
N ARG A 424 32.37 9.32 -20.01
CA ARG A 424 33.37 10.34 -20.36
C ARG A 424 34.00 10.19 -21.75
N ASP A 425 33.48 9.28 -22.57
CA ASP A 425 33.90 9.14 -23.96
C ASP A 425 33.37 10.30 -24.84
N SER A 426 34.17 10.70 -25.83
CA SER A 426 33.74 11.69 -26.82
C SER A 426 32.65 11.13 -27.73
N ILE A 427 31.52 11.84 -27.81
CA ILE A 427 30.40 11.52 -28.66
C ILE A 427 30.69 12.09 -30.04
N PHE A 428 31.07 11.22 -30.97
CA PHE A 428 31.36 11.59 -32.36
C PHE A 428 30.15 11.45 -33.29
N GLU A 429 29.11 10.75 -32.84
CA GLU A 429 27.89 10.53 -33.62
C GLU A 429 26.67 10.41 -32.69
N ALA A 430 25.56 11.03 -33.07
CA ALA A 430 24.29 10.95 -32.37
C ALA A 430 23.11 11.02 -33.34
N THR A 431 22.10 10.17 -33.14
CA THR A 431 20.91 10.08 -33.99
C THR A 431 19.63 10.04 -33.14
N ARG A 432 18.56 10.63 -33.66
CA ARG A 432 17.22 10.53 -33.06
C ARG A 432 16.59 9.18 -33.40
N CYS A 433 15.86 8.60 -32.46
CA CYS A 433 15.03 7.42 -32.67
C CYS A 433 13.60 7.89 -33.00
N GLY A 434 13.02 7.40 -34.10
CA GLY A 434 11.67 7.81 -34.51
C GLY A 434 10.56 7.14 -33.67
N PRO A 435 9.31 7.64 -33.73
CA PRO A 435 8.19 7.11 -32.93
C PRO A 435 7.87 5.63 -33.18
N ALA A 436 8.11 5.14 -34.41
CA ALA A 436 7.95 3.73 -34.75
C ALA A 436 9.08 2.84 -34.17
N GLU A 437 10.25 3.44 -33.94
CA GLU A 437 11.45 2.76 -33.44
C GLU A 437 11.52 2.80 -31.89
N GLU A 438 10.92 3.82 -31.25
CA GLU A 438 10.70 3.92 -29.80
C GLU A 438 9.71 2.85 -29.30
N ALA A 439 8.63 2.57 -30.04
CA ALA A 439 7.65 1.53 -29.71
C ALA A 439 8.25 0.09 -29.72
N GLU A 440 9.31 -0.15 -30.50
CA GLU A 440 10.02 -1.44 -30.52
C GLU A 440 11.09 -1.55 -29.42
N LEU A 441 11.60 -0.43 -28.89
CA LEU A 441 12.57 -0.41 -27.79
C LEU A 441 11.93 -0.71 -26.42
N GLU A 442 10.63 -0.44 -26.27
CA GLU A 442 9.86 -0.77 -25.07
C GLU A 442 9.67 -2.29 -24.88
N HIS A 443 9.84 -3.11 -25.94
CA HIS A 443 9.62 -4.57 -25.88
C HIS A 443 10.60 -5.39 -26.76
N PRO A 444 11.70 -5.95 -26.20
CA PRO A 444 12.44 -7.01 -26.88
C PRO A 444 11.63 -8.30 -26.84
N SER A 445 11.36 -8.85 -28.01
CA SER A 445 10.77 -10.16 -28.24
C SER A 445 11.59 -11.25 -27.51
N VAL A 446 10.93 -11.99 -26.61
CA VAL A 446 11.45 -13.28 -26.13
C VAL A 446 11.56 -14.24 -27.33
N PRO A 447 12.66 -14.98 -27.53
CA PRO A 447 12.76 -15.93 -28.64
C PRO A 447 11.72 -17.04 -28.52
N GLU A 448 10.84 -17.14 -29.52
CA GLU A 448 9.95 -18.29 -29.70
C GLU A 448 10.76 -19.54 -30.03
N GLY A 449 10.84 -20.47 -29.08
CA GLY A 449 10.97 -21.89 -29.38
C GLY A 449 9.61 -22.44 -29.81
N ARG A 450 9.43 -22.69 -31.12
CA ARG A 450 8.39 -23.57 -31.71
C ARG A 450 8.48 -24.95 -31.01
N GLN A 451 7.41 -25.64 -30.58
CA GLN A 451 6.23 -26.18 -31.28
C GLN A 451 5.19 -26.53 -30.17
N SER A 452 3.87 -26.60 -30.30
CA SER A 452 2.88 -26.52 -31.38
C SER A 452 1.50 -26.31 -30.75
N GLU A 453 0.65 -25.61 -31.50
CA GLU A 453 -0.80 -25.34 -31.41
C GLU A 453 -1.66 -26.32 -30.57
N THR A 454 -2.65 -25.87 -29.77
CA THR A 454 -3.91 -25.32 -30.32
C THR A 454 -4.72 -24.51 -29.29
N SER A 455 -5.09 -23.31 -29.74
CA SER A 455 -6.37 -22.58 -29.58
C SER A 455 -7.15 -22.62 -28.24
N SER A 456 -7.20 -21.48 -27.56
CA SER A 456 -8.36 -20.56 -27.63
C SER A 456 -8.34 -19.53 -26.49
N SER A 457 -8.01 -18.32 -26.89
CA SER A 457 -8.40 -17.01 -26.35
C SER A 457 -9.56 -16.95 -25.33
N ARG A 458 -9.35 -16.23 -24.22
CA ARG A 458 -10.07 -14.96 -23.89
C ARG A 458 -9.77 -14.42 -22.47
N LYS A 459 -8.98 -13.34 -22.47
CA LYS A 459 -9.17 -12.06 -21.74
C LYS A 459 -9.67 -12.08 -20.28
N LYS A 460 -8.72 -11.90 -19.34
CA LYS A 460 -8.86 -11.16 -18.07
C LYS A 460 -7.59 -10.31 -17.90
N ARG A 461 -7.60 -8.99 -18.07
CA ARG A 461 -8.24 -7.95 -17.22
C ARG A 461 -7.82 -8.13 -15.75
N ASN A 462 -6.64 -7.64 -15.41
CA ASN A 462 -6.17 -7.34 -14.05
C ASN A 462 -5.87 -5.83 -14.07
N ASN A 463 -6.67 -4.95 -13.45
CA ASN A 463 -6.80 -4.74 -12.01
C ASN A 463 -5.46 -4.70 -11.29
N ILE A 464 -4.88 -3.51 -11.36
CA ILE A 464 -3.81 -2.95 -10.55
C ILE A 464 -4.14 -3.21 -9.07
N ARG A 465 -3.37 -4.10 -8.46
CA ARG A 465 -3.08 -4.09 -7.02
C ARG A 465 -1.57 -4.04 -6.92
N GLY A 466 -1.04 -2.83 -6.85
CA GLY A 466 0.36 -2.59 -6.52
C GLY A 466 0.61 -3.06 -5.09
N LYS A 467 1.33 -4.18 -4.97
CA LYS A 467 2.19 -4.41 -3.80
C LYS A 467 3.45 -3.60 -4.06
N SER A 468 3.70 -2.60 -3.23
CA SER A 468 5.02 -2.01 -3.08
C SER A 468 5.95 -3.09 -2.52
N ASN A 469 7.01 -3.40 -3.27
CA ASN A 469 8.20 -4.02 -2.72
C ASN A 469 9.23 -2.91 -2.49
N PRO A 470 9.93 -2.89 -1.35
CA PRO A 470 10.88 -1.83 -1.02
C PRO A 470 12.20 -2.01 -1.77
N GLU A 471 12.68 -0.87 -2.26
CA GLU A 471 14.08 -0.46 -2.44
C GLU A 471 15.04 -1.28 -3.30
N ASN A 472 15.58 -0.59 -4.31
CA ASN A 472 17.03 -0.46 -4.43
C ASN A 472 17.35 0.89 -5.11
N ASP A 473 17.25 1.98 -4.36
CA ASP A 473 17.66 3.32 -4.78
C ASP A 473 18.91 3.72 -3.97
N ARG A 474 20.05 3.07 -4.27
CA ARG A 474 21.34 3.45 -3.68
C ARG A 474 21.99 4.48 -4.60
N GLY A 475 21.76 5.76 -4.30
CA GLY A 475 22.45 6.87 -4.97
C GLY A 475 21.71 8.21 -4.96
N LYS A 476 20.46 8.25 -4.50
CA LYS A 476 19.75 9.50 -4.22
C LYS A 476 19.86 9.83 -2.74
N VAL A 477 20.28 11.05 -2.42
CA VAL A 477 20.17 11.60 -1.06
C VAL A 477 18.73 11.43 -0.59
N ASP A 478 18.52 10.56 0.40
CA ASP A 478 17.20 10.39 1.00
C ASP A 478 16.99 11.53 1.99
N TRP A 479 16.35 12.60 1.51
CA TRP A 479 16.01 13.78 2.30
C TRP A 479 15.15 13.46 3.54
N MET A 480 14.51 12.29 3.59
CA MET A 480 13.89 11.81 4.83
C MET A 480 14.96 11.58 5.90
N ILE A 481 16.04 10.86 5.55
CA ILE A 481 17.15 10.51 6.42
C ILE A 481 18.05 11.72 6.74
N GLU A 482 18.33 12.59 5.75
CA GLU A 482 19.20 13.77 5.98
C GLU A 482 18.48 14.98 6.61
N CYS A 483 17.16 15.12 6.43
CA CYS A 483 16.45 16.37 6.80
C CYS A 483 15.19 16.17 7.65
N GLY A 484 14.72 14.93 7.83
CA GLY A 484 13.50 14.62 8.58
C GLY A 484 13.53 15.12 10.03
N ALA A 485 14.67 15.01 10.72
CA ALA A 485 14.79 15.46 12.11
C ALA A 485 14.87 16.99 12.27
N SER A 486 15.46 17.68 11.29
CA SER A 486 15.83 19.10 11.40
C SER A 486 14.83 20.06 10.75
N MET A 487 14.01 19.60 9.80
CA MET A 487 12.93 20.41 9.24
C MET A 487 11.78 20.52 10.25
N PRO A 488 11.37 21.74 10.66
CA PRO A 488 10.29 21.88 11.61
C PRO A 488 8.93 21.62 10.94
N SER A 489 8.05 20.90 11.64
CA SER A 489 6.61 20.98 11.43
C SER A 489 5.90 21.26 12.75
N ALA A 490 4.71 21.85 12.69
CA ALA A 490 3.90 22.13 13.86
C ALA A 490 3.62 20.85 14.68
N LYS A 491 3.29 19.74 13.98
CA LYS A 491 2.96 18.47 14.63
C LYS A 491 4.20 17.78 15.20
N LEU A 492 5.31 17.74 14.45
CA LEU A 492 6.57 17.16 14.92
C LEU A 492 7.09 17.90 16.15
N THR A 493 7.03 19.23 16.13
CA THR A 493 7.44 20.08 17.27
C THR A 493 6.54 19.85 18.49
N GLY A 494 5.21 19.76 18.28
CA GLY A 494 4.26 19.45 19.34
C GLY A 494 4.50 18.08 19.98
N ILE A 495 4.73 17.05 19.17
CA ILE A 495 5.06 15.69 19.65
C ILE A 495 6.37 15.72 20.44
N ARG A 496 7.41 16.34 19.89
CA ARG A 496 8.73 16.46 20.54
C ARG A 496 8.63 17.10 21.92
N ASN A 497 7.93 18.23 22.03
CA ASN A 497 7.76 18.95 23.30
C ASN A 497 6.98 18.09 24.31
N THR A 498 5.90 17.44 23.85
CA THR A 498 5.09 16.56 24.72
C THR A 498 5.90 15.40 25.28
N ILE A 499 6.71 14.73 24.44
CA ILE A 499 7.57 13.62 24.88
C ILE A 499 8.64 14.13 25.86
N LYS A 500 9.22 15.29 25.58
CA LYS A 500 10.22 15.92 26.46
C LYS A 500 9.62 16.18 27.85
N ASP A 501 8.42 16.75 27.91
CA ASP A 501 7.72 17.03 29.17
C ASP A 501 7.43 15.72 29.95
N TRP A 502 6.98 14.67 29.26
CA TRP A 502 6.75 13.36 29.89
C TRP A 502 8.02 12.72 30.42
N LYS A 503 9.13 12.80 29.66
CA LYS A 503 10.44 12.28 30.08
C LYS A 503 11.04 13.07 31.24
N MET A 504 10.72 14.35 31.37
CA MET A 504 11.11 15.16 32.55
C MET A 504 10.37 14.71 33.81
N VAL A 505 9.10 14.32 33.71
CA VAL A 505 8.31 13.81 34.84
C VAL A 505 8.69 12.37 35.19
N ASN A 506 8.89 11.52 34.18
CA ASN A 506 9.26 10.12 34.35
C ASN A 506 10.21 9.67 33.23
N SER A 507 11.49 9.48 33.57
CA SER A 507 12.53 9.05 32.63
C SER A 507 12.24 7.69 31.99
N ASP A 508 11.57 6.80 32.72
CA ASP A 508 11.29 5.42 32.31
C ASP A 508 9.94 5.28 31.58
N ALA A 509 9.26 6.40 31.33
CA ALA A 509 8.01 6.42 30.57
C ALA A 509 8.20 5.76 29.21
N LYS A 510 7.34 4.76 28.92
CA LYS A 510 7.22 4.13 27.60
C LYS A 510 6.16 4.87 26.80
N VAL A 511 6.57 5.42 25.66
CA VAL A 511 5.69 6.17 24.76
C VAL A 511 5.41 5.36 23.53
N VAL A 512 4.14 5.22 23.16
CA VAL A 512 3.71 4.60 21.91
C VAL A 512 3.12 5.68 21.02
N ILE A 513 3.67 5.84 19.82
CA ILE A 513 3.21 6.82 18.83
C ILE A 513 2.55 6.09 17.68
N PHE A 514 1.28 6.42 17.41
CA PHE A 514 0.54 5.87 16.28
C PHE A 514 0.49 6.89 15.13
N SER A 515 0.82 6.45 13.92
CA SER A 515 0.65 7.23 12.69
C SER A 515 0.09 6.33 11.58
N GLN A 516 -0.72 6.92 10.70
CA GLN A 516 -1.20 6.23 9.51
C GLN A 516 -0.17 6.23 8.36
N PHE A 517 0.75 7.20 8.33
CA PHE A 517 1.70 7.37 7.23
C PHE A 517 3.09 6.90 7.64
N THR A 518 3.63 5.94 6.89
CA THR A 518 4.96 5.34 7.09
C THR A 518 6.08 6.36 6.96
N ASP A 519 5.96 7.29 6.01
CA ASP A 519 6.92 8.38 5.83
C ASP A 519 7.02 9.23 7.11
N PHE A 520 5.89 9.49 7.77
CA PHE A 520 5.92 10.23 9.03
C PHE A 520 6.52 9.42 10.18
N ILE A 521 6.37 8.09 10.19
CA ILE A 521 7.07 7.22 11.14
C ILE A 521 8.59 7.32 10.96
N GLN A 522 9.09 7.36 9.72
CA GLN A 522 10.52 7.54 9.45
C GLN A 522 11.03 8.87 10.03
N ILE A 523 10.30 9.96 9.80
CA ILE A 523 10.63 11.28 10.38
C ILE A 523 10.67 11.25 11.91
N LEU A 524 9.74 10.51 12.54
CA LEU A 524 9.73 10.33 14.00
C LEU A 524 10.93 9.51 14.50
N ILE A 525 11.37 8.51 13.74
CA ILE A 525 12.58 7.74 14.02
C ILE A 525 13.81 8.65 13.98
N ASP A 526 13.92 9.51 12.96
CA ASP A 526 15.04 10.43 12.83
C ASP A 526 15.04 11.46 13.97
N MET A 527 13.86 11.95 14.37
CA MET A 527 13.70 12.80 15.57
C MET A 527 14.17 12.10 16.85
N CYS A 528 13.81 10.82 17.05
CA CYS A 528 14.24 10.06 18.22
C CYS A 528 15.76 9.85 18.21
N THR A 529 16.35 9.60 17.03
CA THR A 529 17.80 9.46 16.84
C THR A 529 18.53 10.76 17.17
N ASP A 530 18.09 11.91 16.66
CA ASP A 530 18.65 13.24 16.98
C ASP A 530 18.61 13.56 18.48
N LYS A 531 17.60 13.05 19.20
CA LYS A 531 17.44 13.25 20.65
C LYS A 531 18.04 12.15 21.51
N ASN A 532 18.69 11.14 20.92
CA ASN A 532 19.20 9.96 21.61
C ASN A 532 18.12 9.24 22.45
N TRP A 533 16.88 9.19 21.97
CA TRP A 533 15.79 8.45 22.59
C TRP A 533 15.74 7.03 22.01
N GLY A 534 15.80 6.01 22.88
CA GLY A 534 15.65 4.62 22.45
C GLY A 534 14.26 4.36 21.85
N TYR A 535 14.19 3.69 20.70
CA TYR A 535 12.96 3.42 19.99
C TYR A 535 12.90 1.98 19.45
N CYS A 536 11.69 1.49 19.18
CA CYS A 536 11.42 0.24 18.48
C CYS A 536 10.26 0.48 17.52
N CYS A 537 10.41 0.07 16.26
CA CYS A 537 9.40 0.24 15.22
C CYS A 537 8.78 -1.11 14.86
N GLN A 538 7.45 -1.17 14.80
CA GLN A 538 6.70 -2.31 14.28
C GLN A 538 5.92 -1.83 13.04
N TYR A 539 6.26 -2.37 11.88
CA TYR A 539 5.60 -2.09 10.61
C TYR A 539 4.43 -3.03 10.33
#